data_AF-A0A6G0IZY5-F1
#
_entry.id   AF-A0A6G0IZY5-F1
#
_cell.length_a   1.000
_cell.length_b   1.000
_cell.length_c   1.000
_cell.angle_alpha   90.00
_cell.angle_beta   90.00
_cell.angle_gamma   90.00
#
_symmetry.space_group_name_H-M   'P 1'
#
loop_
_entity.id
_entity.type
_entity.pdbx_description
1 polymer ?
#
loop_
_entity_poly.entity_id
_entity_poly.type
_entity_poly.pdbx_seq_one_letter_code
_entity_poly.pdbx_strand_id
1 'polypeptide(L)'
;MSVLAVGDFYQLPPLGKSKPLCVYEEGMLDIWKDNFQMVNLTQIMRQKDDLVFAELLNRLRVKRKMDTLTDEDRALPTETVIDIKDCPLDALHIFATNKGVDEHNRKTVAALHTDFVNIKAQDYAKDPTTDSMSLLNRDFVPKVNNIQETTNKDGGNPKDKSWIINEGYSKDGSRSTCEESAFQHRV
;
A
#
# COMPACT_ATOMS: atom_id res chain seq x y z
N MET A 1 17.17 -4.79 -27.98
CA MET A 1 16.71 -4.24 -26.70
C MET A 1 16.66 -5.39 -25.71
N SER A 2 17.23 -5.23 -24.53
CA SER A 2 17.26 -6.27 -23.49
C SER A 2 16.55 -5.74 -22.25
N VAL A 3 15.77 -6.60 -21.59
CA VAL A 3 14.97 -6.25 -20.41
C VAL A 3 15.45 -7.07 -19.22
N LEU A 4 15.67 -6.41 -18.08
CA LEU A 4 15.91 -7.06 -16.80
C LEU A 4 14.74 -6.72 -15.86
N ALA A 5 14.01 -7.75 -15.44
CA ALA A 5 12.92 -7.62 -14.47
C ALA A 5 13.41 -8.08 -13.09
N VAL A 6 13.15 -7.28 -12.05
CA VAL A 6 13.54 -7.56 -10.66
C VAL A 6 12.34 -7.29 -9.75
N GLY A 7 12.07 -8.19 -8.82
CA GLY A 7 10.97 -8.04 -7.88
C GLY A 7 10.84 -9.24 -6.96
N ASP A 8 9.82 -9.19 -6.10
CA ASP A 8 9.44 -10.27 -5.19
C ASP A 8 7.92 -10.45 -5.23
N PHE A 9 7.47 -11.59 -5.73
CA PHE A 9 6.04 -11.91 -5.89
C PHE A 9 5.30 -12.17 -4.57
N TYR A 10 6.02 -12.30 -3.46
CA TYR A 10 5.42 -12.42 -2.13
C TYR A 10 5.17 -11.08 -1.45
N GLN A 11 5.42 -9.96 -2.14
CA GLN A 11 5.07 -8.62 -1.67
C GLN A 11 3.60 -8.28 -1.96
N LEU A 12 3.21 -7.03 -1.67
CA LEU A 12 1.86 -6.56 -1.92
C LEU A 12 1.50 -6.71 -3.40
N PRO A 13 0.31 -7.28 -3.71
CA PRO A 13 -0.15 -7.42 -5.08
C PRO A 13 -0.39 -6.04 -5.71
N PRO A 14 -0.47 -5.96 -7.06
CA PRO A 14 -0.84 -4.74 -7.74
C PRO A 14 -2.14 -4.14 -7.22
N LEU A 15 -2.19 -2.81 -7.13
CA LEU A 15 -3.37 -2.11 -6.63
C LEU A 15 -4.58 -2.24 -7.58
N GLY A 16 -5.73 -2.60 -7.01
CA GLY A 16 -7.02 -2.64 -7.70
C GLY A 16 -7.25 -3.97 -8.42
N LYS A 17 -7.82 -3.90 -9.63
CA LYS A 17 -8.09 -5.07 -10.47
C LYS A 17 -6.91 -5.47 -11.37
N SER A 18 -5.74 -4.88 -11.15
CA SER A 18 -4.56 -5.18 -11.95
C SER A 18 -4.10 -6.60 -11.65
N LYS A 19 -3.90 -7.40 -12.68
CA LYS A 19 -3.42 -8.77 -12.55
C LYS A 19 -1.94 -8.78 -12.16
N PRO A 20 -1.49 -9.69 -11.30
CA PRO A 20 -0.07 -9.92 -11.07
C PRO A 20 0.64 -10.25 -12.39
N LEU A 21 1.88 -9.77 -12.53
CA LEU A 21 2.74 -10.16 -13.65
C LEU A 21 3.12 -11.63 -13.53
N CYS A 22 3.46 -12.26 -14.67
CA CYS A 22 3.96 -13.64 -14.73
C CYS A 22 2.97 -14.73 -14.28
N VAL A 23 1.66 -14.48 -14.38
CA VAL A 23 0.64 -15.51 -14.13
C VAL A 23 0.28 -16.18 -15.45
N TYR A 24 0.36 -17.51 -15.48
CA TYR A 24 -0.08 -18.29 -16.62
C TYR A 24 -1.60 -18.18 -16.81
N GLU A 25 -2.03 -17.88 -18.03
CA GLU A 25 -3.44 -17.89 -18.42
C GLU A 25 -3.61 -18.77 -19.64
N GLU A 26 -4.53 -19.73 -19.56
CA GLU A 26 -4.84 -20.62 -20.66
C GLU A 26 -5.33 -19.83 -21.88
N GLY A 27 -4.70 -20.05 -23.04
CA GLY A 27 -5.01 -19.32 -24.27
C GLY A 27 -4.31 -17.97 -24.43
N MET A 28 -3.48 -17.52 -23.47
CA MET A 28 -2.60 -16.36 -23.63
C MET A 28 -1.15 -16.77 -23.88
N LEU A 29 -0.43 -15.95 -24.67
CA LEU A 29 1.00 -16.13 -24.90
C LEU A 29 1.78 -15.84 -23.61
N ASP A 30 2.51 -16.85 -23.12
CA ASP A 30 3.41 -16.70 -21.98
C ASP A 30 4.78 -16.17 -22.44
N ILE A 31 4.87 -14.84 -22.52
CA ILE A 31 6.13 -14.17 -22.89
C ILE A 31 7.23 -14.37 -21.85
N TRP A 32 6.89 -14.72 -20.61
CA TRP A 32 7.86 -14.85 -19.52
C TRP A 32 8.62 -16.17 -19.65
N LYS A 33 7.89 -17.26 -19.89
CA LYS A 33 8.47 -18.59 -20.07
C LYS A 33 9.51 -18.65 -21.19
N ASP A 34 9.22 -18.01 -22.33
CA ASP A 34 10.05 -18.17 -23.53
C ASP A 34 11.17 -17.13 -23.64
N ASN A 35 11.04 -15.95 -23.02
CA ASN A 35 11.97 -14.83 -23.20
C ASN A 35 12.80 -14.48 -21.96
N PHE A 36 12.47 -15.03 -20.79
CA PHE A 36 13.17 -14.68 -19.54
C PHE A 36 13.86 -15.90 -18.92
N GLN A 37 15.03 -15.62 -18.33
CA GLN A 37 15.74 -16.57 -17.47
C GLN A 37 15.51 -16.16 -16.03
N MET A 38 15.01 -17.09 -15.20
CA MET A 38 14.75 -16.82 -13.79
C MET A 38 15.99 -17.07 -12.96
N VAL A 39 16.38 -16.09 -12.14
CA VAL A 39 17.49 -16.19 -11.18
C VAL A 39 16.95 -15.83 -9.79
N ASN A 40 17.11 -16.75 -8.84
CA ASN A 40 16.66 -16.58 -7.47
C ASN A 40 17.84 -16.21 -6.57
N LEU A 41 17.72 -15.09 -5.86
CA LEU A 41 18.67 -14.68 -4.82
C LEU A 41 18.24 -15.29 -3.48
N THR A 42 19.12 -16.06 -2.86
CA THR A 42 18.81 -16.83 -1.63
C THR A 42 19.45 -16.26 -0.37
N GLN A 43 20.40 -15.33 -0.50
CA GLN A 43 21.08 -14.72 0.64
C GLN A 43 20.31 -13.52 1.18
N ILE A 44 20.06 -13.51 2.49
CA ILE A 44 19.35 -12.42 3.17
C ILE A 44 20.36 -11.36 3.63
N MET A 45 20.28 -10.17 3.07
CA MET A 45 21.25 -9.10 3.33
C MET A 45 20.75 -8.03 4.31
N ARG A 46 19.43 -7.84 4.43
CA ARG A 46 18.84 -6.76 5.23
C ARG A 46 18.90 -7.05 6.73
N GLN A 47 18.59 -8.27 7.14
CA GLN A 47 18.63 -8.74 8.54
C GLN A 47 19.81 -9.70 8.79
N LYS A 48 20.93 -9.51 8.10
CA LYS A 48 22.06 -10.46 8.15
C LYS A 48 22.63 -10.69 9.56
N ASP A 49 22.48 -9.70 10.44
CA ASP A 49 23.01 -9.74 11.82
C ASP A 49 22.02 -10.41 12.79
N ASP A 50 20.79 -10.73 12.34
CA ASP A 50 19.77 -11.46 13.08
C ASP A 50 19.17 -12.58 12.21
N LEU A 51 19.88 -13.71 12.17
CA LEU A 51 19.50 -14.86 11.36
C LEU A 51 18.15 -15.46 11.79
N VAL A 52 17.86 -15.47 13.10
CA VAL A 52 16.63 -16.05 13.65
C VAL A 52 15.42 -15.27 13.15
N PHE A 53 15.48 -13.94 13.21
CA PHE A 53 14.43 -13.08 12.68
C PHE A 53 14.34 -13.14 11.16
N ALA A 54 15.48 -13.19 10.46
CA ALA A 54 15.52 -13.32 9.00
C ALA A 54 14.83 -14.60 8.50
N GLU A 55 15.08 -15.73 9.17
CA GLU A 55 14.44 -17.01 8.87
C GLU A 55 12.94 -17.00 9.17
N LEU A 56 12.53 -16.36 10.28
CA LEU A 56 11.11 -16.15 10.59
C LEU A 56 10.41 -15.38 9.47
N LEU A 57 10.97 -14.26 9.01
CA LEU A 57 10.40 -13.48 7.92
C LEU A 57 10.22 -14.30 6.64
N ASN A 58 11.18 -15.18 6.31
CA ASN A 58 11.07 -16.08 5.17
C ASN A 58 9.97 -17.15 5.35
N ARG A 59 9.77 -17.68 6.55
CA ARG A 59 8.66 -18.59 6.84
C ARG A 59 7.31 -17.89 6.69
N LEU A 60 7.20 -16.65 7.19
CA LEU A 60 5.98 -15.83 7.09
C LEU A 60 5.67 -15.42 5.64
N ARG A 61 6.70 -15.14 4.84
CA ARG A 61 6.60 -14.69 3.43
C ARG A 61 5.70 -15.56 2.56
N VAL A 62 5.69 -16.87 2.79
CA VAL A 62 4.95 -17.85 1.97
C VAL A 62 3.62 -18.27 2.60
N LYS A 63 3.28 -17.76 3.78
CA LYS A 63 2.03 -18.10 4.48
C LYS A 63 0.85 -17.35 3.88
N ARG A 64 -0.27 -18.03 3.76
CA ARG A 64 -1.57 -17.47 3.40
C ARG A 64 -2.39 -17.21 4.65
N LYS A 65 -3.45 -16.42 4.50
CA LYS A 65 -4.35 -16.02 5.60
C LYS A 65 -4.88 -17.20 6.43
N MET A 66 -5.12 -18.36 5.80
CA MET A 66 -5.66 -19.56 6.45
C MET A 66 -4.57 -20.49 7.01
N ASP A 67 -3.31 -20.27 6.66
CA ASP A 67 -2.23 -21.12 7.15
C ASP A 67 -1.99 -20.79 8.64
N THR A 68 -1.83 -21.82 9.47
CA THR A 68 -1.54 -21.64 10.88
C THR A 68 -0.09 -21.21 11.08
N LEU A 69 0.11 -20.27 12.02
CA LEU A 69 1.42 -19.94 12.57
C LEU A 69 1.67 -20.82 13.78
N THR A 70 2.89 -21.35 13.88
CA THR A 70 3.32 -22.09 15.07
C THR A 70 3.50 -21.13 16.25
N ASP A 71 3.59 -21.67 17.46
CA ASP A 71 3.79 -20.83 18.65
C ASP A 71 5.15 -20.12 18.61
N GLU A 72 6.18 -20.77 18.05
CA GLU A 72 7.50 -20.17 17.83
C GLU A 72 7.45 -19.00 16.84
N ASP A 73 6.69 -19.15 15.74
CA ASP A 73 6.51 -18.08 14.75
C ASP A 73 5.75 -16.87 15.34
N ARG A 74 4.95 -17.09 16.39
CA ARG A 74 4.22 -16.04 17.11
C ARG A 74 5.03 -15.40 18.23
N ALA A 75 5.91 -16.15 18.87
CA ALA A 75 6.66 -15.70 20.04
C ALA A 75 7.49 -14.45 19.73
N LEU A 76 8.35 -14.52 18.70
CA LEU A 76 9.27 -13.45 18.34
C LEU A 76 8.55 -12.11 18.01
N PRO A 77 7.50 -12.05 17.16
CA PRO A 77 6.77 -10.82 16.95
C PRO A 77 6.07 -10.32 18.23
N THR A 78 5.55 -11.23 19.05
CA THR A 78 4.80 -10.87 20.27
C THR A 78 5.69 -10.25 21.33
N GLU A 79 6.94 -10.70 21.47
CA GLU A 79 7.92 -10.10 22.39
C GLU A 79 8.26 -8.65 22.03
N THR A 80 8.11 -8.27 20.77
CA THR A 80 8.36 -6.90 20.29
C THR A 80 7.13 -5.98 20.40
N VAL A 81 5.98 -6.50 20.83
CA VAL A 81 4.76 -5.70 20.98
C VAL A 81 4.89 -4.81 22.21
N ILE A 82 4.93 -3.50 21.98
CA ILE A 82 4.87 -2.46 23.00
C ILE A 82 3.52 -1.75 22.99
N ASP A 83 3.15 -1.12 24.11
CA ASP A 83 1.99 -0.23 24.13
C ASP A 83 2.27 0.97 23.22
N ILE A 84 1.24 1.45 22.53
CA ILE A 84 1.35 2.60 21.62
C ILE A 84 1.84 3.86 22.34
N LYS A 85 1.59 3.97 23.65
CA LYS A 85 2.07 5.09 24.49
C LYS A 85 3.58 5.08 24.69
N ASP A 86 4.18 3.89 24.63
CA ASP A 86 5.62 3.69 24.79
C ASP A 86 6.36 3.75 23.44
N CYS A 87 5.62 3.83 22.33
CA CYS A 87 6.20 3.97 21.00
C CYS A 87 6.75 5.40 20.81
N PRO A 88 8.03 5.56 20.41
CA PRO A 88 8.62 6.88 20.20
C PRO A 88 7.89 7.65 19.09
N LEU A 89 7.49 8.88 19.38
CA LEU A 89 6.72 9.71 18.46
C LEU A 89 7.47 10.03 17.15
N ASP A 90 8.79 10.10 17.20
CA ASP A 90 9.69 10.41 16.08
C ASP A 90 10.15 9.16 15.30
N ALA A 91 9.71 7.96 15.69
CA ALA A 91 9.98 6.74 14.94
C ALA A 91 9.14 6.66 13.64
N LEU A 92 9.58 5.81 12.71
CA LEU A 92 8.79 5.48 11.52
C LEU A 92 7.62 4.57 11.90
N HIS A 93 6.40 5.09 11.74
CA HIS A 93 5.18 4.33 11.98
C HIS A 93 4.58 3.82 10.66
N ILE A 94 4.28 2.52 10.58
CA ILE A 94 3.71 1.87 9.41
C ILE A 94 2.23 1.54 9.67
N PHE A 95 1.35 1.96 8.77
CA PHE A 95 -0.09 1.72 8.87
C PHE A 95 -0.63 1.02 7.63
N ALA A 96 -1.69 0.23 7.81
CA ALA A 96 -2.37 -0.44 6.71
C ALA A 96 -3.21 0.50 5.83
N THR A 97 -3.55 1.71 6.31
CA THR A 97 -4.44 2.64 5.60
C THR A 97 -3.90 4.06 5.61
N ASN A 98 -4.15 4.80 4.52
CA ASN A 98 -3.82 6.22 4.44
C ASN A 98 -4.55 7.04 5.51
N LYS A 99 -5.79 6.67 5.89
CA LYS A 99 -6.50 7.34 6.99
C LYS A 99 -5.72 7.26 8.30
N GLY A 100 -5.14 6.09 8.61
CA GLY A 100 -4.30 5.92 9.80
C GLY A 100 -3.01 6.74 9.72
N VAL A 101 -2.37 6.75 8.56
CA VAL A 101 -1.20 7.61 8.28
C VAL A 101 -1.54 9.08 8.49
N ASP A 102 -2.62 9.57 7.89
CA ASP A 102 -3.04 10.97 7.95
C ASP A 102 -3.35 11.40 9.40
N GLU A 103 -4.05 10.54 10.15
CA GLU A 103 -4.39 10.83 11.53
C GLU A 103 -3.14 10.90 12.42
N HIS A 104 -2.24 9.93 12.29
CA HIS A 104 -0.99 9.90 13.05
C HIS A 104 -0.10 11.09 12.67
N ASN A 105 0.18 11.29 11.39
CA ASN A 105 1.04 12.37 10.91
C ASN A 105 0.52 13.74 11.36
N ARG A 106 -0.78 13.99 11.26
CA ARG A 106 -1.38 15.26 11.72
C ARG A 106 -1.16 15.48 13.22
N LYS A 107 -1.36 14.44 14.04
CA LYS A 107 -1.13 14.51 15.50
C LYS A 107 0.35 14.74 15.80
N THR A 108 1.24 14.00 15.13
CA THR A 108 2.69 14.05 15.32
C THR A 108 3.26 15.41 14.95
N VAL A 109 2.94 15.95 13.77
CA VAL A 109 3.41 17.29 13.35
C VAL A 109 2.88 18.37 14.29
N ALA A 110 1.62 18.27 14.74
CA ALA A 110 1.04 19.22 15.69
C ALA A 110 1.69 19.17 17.09
N ALA A 111 2.22 18.01 17.48
CA ALA A 111 2.90 17.84 18.76
C ALA A 111 4.39 18.27 18.72
N LEU A 112 5.05 18.08 17.57
CA LEU A 112 6.49 18.35 17.41
C LEU A 112 6.81 19.79 16.97
N HIS A 113 5.86 20.49 16.35
CA HIS A 113 6.06 21.82 15.78
C HIS A 113 4.93 22.78 16.13
N THR A 114 5.27 24.05 16.30
CA THR A 114 4.30 25.12 16.62
C THR A 114 3.93 25.97 15.40
N ASP A 115 4.83 26.07 14.43
CA ASP A 115 4.66 26.90 13.25
C ASP A 115 4.33 26.03 12.03
N PHE A 116 3.26 26.39 11.33
CA PHE A 116 2.77 25.65 10.17
C PHE A 116 2.74 26.54 8.93
N VAL A 117 3.25 26.01 7.83
CA VAL A 117 3.04 26.58 6.50
C VAL A 117 2.08 25.67 5.75
N ASN A 118 0.90 26.18 5.41
CA ASN A 118 -0.08 25.44 4.63
C ASN A 118 0.10 25.74 3.14
N ILE A 119 0.44 24.72 2.36
CA ILE A 119 0.60 24.82 0.90
C ILE A 119 -0.68 24.29 0.26
N LYS A 120 -1.47 25.18 -0.34
CA LYS A 120 -2.71 24.81 -1.01
C LYS A 120 -2.43 24.30 -2.41
N ALA A 121 -2.97 23.13 -2.75
CA ALA A 121 -2.96 22.61 -4.11
C ALA A 121 -3.84 23.49 -5.03
N GLN A 122 -3.46 23.59 -6.29
CA GLN A 122 -4.23 24.22 -7.35
C GLN A 122 -4.58 23.17 -8.40
N ASP A 123 -5.86 22.79 -8.45
CA ASP A 123 -6.32 21.77 -9.37
C ASP A 123 -6.78 22.41 -10.69
N TYR A 124 -6.37 21.83 -11.82
CA TYR A 124 -6.77 22.28 -13.14
C TYR A 124 -7.54 21.18 -13.87
N ALA A 125 -8.52 21.56 -14.69
CA ALA A 125 -9.22 20.65 -15.60
C ALA A 125 -8.99 21.06 -17.04
N LYS A 126 -8.78 20.05 -17.87
CA LYS A 126 -8.67 20.19 -19.32
C LYS A 126 -10.06 20.26 -19.94
N ASP A 127 -10.29 21.27 -20.76
CA ASP A 127 -11.46 21.32 -21.64
C ASP A 127 -11.21 20.36 -22.82
N PRO A 128 -12.02 19.30 -22.98
CA PRO A 128 -11.83 18.30 -24.04
C PRO A 128 -12.10 18.83 -25.45
N THR A 129 -12.74 19.99 -25.58
CA THR A 129 -13.06 20.60 -26.87
C THR A 129 -12.05 21.65 -27.30
N THR A 130 -11.50 22.41 -26.36
CA THR A 130 -10.57 23.50 -26.65
C THR A 130 -9.11 23.16 -26.33
N ASP A 131 -8.85 21.99 -25.74
CA ASP A 131 -7.56 21.55 -25.21
C ASP A 131 -6.98 22.47 -24.10
N SER A 132 -7.74 23.48 -23.67
CA SER A 132 -7.29 24.49 -22.72
C SER A 132 -7.40 24.02 -21.27
N MET A 133 -6.49 24.49 -20.41
CA MET A 133 -6.50 24.20 -18.98
C MET A 133 -7.18 25.34 -18.23
N SER A 134 -8.16 25.01 -17.39
CA SER A 134 -8.85 25.98 -16.54
C SER A 134 -8.67 25.61 -15.06
N LEU A 135 -8.39 26.62 -14.23
CA LEU A 135 -8.30 26.42 -12.79
C LEU A 135 -9.66 26.00 -12.26
N LEU A 136 -9.71 24.87 -11.56
CA LEU A 136 -10.90 24.44 -10.85
C LEU A 136 -11.02 25.28 -9.58
N ASN A 137 -11.87 26.33 -9.64
CA ASN A 137 -12.21 27.13 -8.47
C ASN A 137 -13.23 26.37 -7.60
N ARG A 138 -12.81 25.24 -7.05
CA ARG A 138 -13.59 24.42 -6.14
C ARG A 138 -12.89 24.45 -4.80
N ASP A 139 -13.63 24.65 -3.71
CA ASP A 139 -13.14 24.19 -2.41
C ASP A 139 -12.82 22.71 -2.56
N PHE A 140 -11.61 22.29 -2.21
CA PHE A 140 -11.21 20.89 -2.29
C PHE A 140 -12.18 20.05 -1.44
N VAL A 141 -13.05 19.28 -2.10
CA VAL A 141 -13.89 18.27 -1.46
C VAL A 141 -13.19 16.93 -1.70
N PRO A 142 -12.59 16.30 -0.68
CA PRO A 142 -11.98 14.99 -0.84
C PRO A 142 -13.05 14.03 -1.35
N LYS A 143 -12.82 13.37 -2.49
CA LYS A 143 -13.63 12.22 -2.90
C LYS A 143 -13.41 11.11 -1.87
N VAL A 144 -14.33 10.96 -0.92
CA VAL A 144 -14.41 9.74 -0.11
C VAL A 144 -14.80 8.64 -1.08
N ASN A 145 -13.83 7.79 -1.44
CA ASN A 145 -14.15 6.56 -2.14
C ASN A 145 -14.98 5.70 -1.18
N ASN A 146 -16.28 5.58 -1.45
CA ASN A 146 -17.22 4.73 -0.74
C ASN A 146 -16.78 3.26 -0.82
N ILE A 147 -15.89 2.84 0.08
CA ILE A 147 -15.96 1.51 0.68
C ILE A 147 -17.08 1.64 1.69
N GLN A 148 -18.19 0.91 1.50
CA GLN A 148 -19.44 1.11 2.23
C GLN A 148 -19.19 1.23 3.75
N GLU A 149 -19.34 2.45 4.26
CA GLU A 149 -19.33 2.77 5.67
C GLU A 149 -20.65 2.31 6.27
N THR A 150 -20.62 1.36 7.20
CA THR A 150 -21.63 1.27 8.23
C THR A 150 -21.38 2.42 9.20
N THR A 151 -22.30 3.37 9.21
CA THR A 151 -22.22 4.61 9.98
C THR A 151 -22.08 4.34 11.48
N ASN A 152 -21.16 5.04 12.14
CA ASN A 152 -21.41 5.57 13.47
C ASN A 152 -21.06 7.07 13.45
N LYS A 153 -22.07 7.87 13.80
CA LYS A 153 -22.05 9.33 13.81
C LYS A 153 -21.22 9.78 15.00
N ASP A 154 -20.20 10.62 14.77
CA ASP A 154 -19.76 11.62 15.74
C ASP A 154 -19.14 12.80 14.98
N GLY A 155 -19.67 13.99 15.24
CA GLY A 155 -19.42 15.21 14.48
C GLY A 155 -18.08 15.85 14.80
N GLY A 156 -17.24 16.00 13.78
CA GLY A 156 -16.06 16.86 13.78
C GLY A 156 -15.99 17.68 12.50
N ASN A 157 -15.84 19.00 12.63
CA ASN A 157 -15.89 19.99 11.55
C ASN A 157 -14.83 19.72 10.44
N PRO A 158 -15.21 19.59 9.15
CA PRO A 158 -14.32 19.07 8.10
C PRO A 158 -13.32 20.08 7.49
N LYS A 159 -13.08 21.25 8.10
CA LYS A 159 -12.44 22.38 7.41
C LYS A 159 -10.91 22.47 7.44
N ASP A 160 -10.20 21.66 8.22
CA ASP A 160 -8.73 21.72 8.26
C ASP A 160 -8.10 20.37 7.89
N LYS A 161 -7.87 20.16 6.60
CA LYS A 161 -7.03 19.07 6.08
C LYS A 161 -5.80 19.69 5.42
N SER A 162 -4.72 19.82 6.19
CA SER A 162 -3.38 20.10 5.68
C SER A 162 -2.83 18.80 5.08
N TRP A 163 -2.62 18.79 3.77
CA TRP A 163 -2.00 17.65 3.08
C TRP A 163 -0.49 17.72 3.26
N ILE A 164 0.10 16.72 3.90
CA ILE A 164 1.51 16.39 3.67
C ILE A 164 1.55 15.72 2.30
N ILE A 165 2.34 16.26 1.39
CA ILE A 165 2.42 15.85 0.00
C ILE A 165 2.83 14.36 -0.05
N ASN A 166 1.86 13.48 -0.29
CA ASN A 166 2.09 12.12 -0.76
C ASN A 166 1.60 12.10 -2.21
N GLU A 167 2.54 11.96 -3.15
CA GLU A 167 2.23 11.83 -4.58
C GLU A 167 1.36 10.59 -4.82
N GLY A 168 0.06 10.80 -5.01
CA GLY A 168 -0.94 9.77 -5.31
C GLY A 168 -1.44 9.88 -6.74
N TYR A 169 -1.16 8.87 -7.56
CA TYR A 169 -1.65 8.74 -8.93
C TYR A 169 -3.17 8.48 -8.99
N SER A 170 -3.84 9.14 -9.94
CA SER A 170 -5.24 8.91 -10.30
C SER A 170 -5.42 7.60 -11.09
N LYS A 171 -6.40 6.76 -10.71
CA LYS A 171 -6.85 5.62 -11.52
C LYS A 171 -8.34 5.80 -11.87
N ASP A 172 -8.60 6.19 -13.12
CA ASP A 172 -9.89 5.95 -13.78
C ASP A 172 -9.91 4.52 -14.36
N GLY A 173 -11.06 3.83 -14.28
CA GLY A 173 -11.27 2.60 -15.06
C GLY A 173 -12.18 1.54 -14.44
N SER A 174 -13.50 1.74 -14.56
CA SER A 174 -14.57 0.72 -14.71
C SER A 174 -14.75 -0.42 -13.68
N ARG A 175 -15.92 -0.37 -13.05
CA ARG A 175 -16.53 -1.38 -12.17
C ARG A 175 -17.22 -2.46 -13.01
N SER A 176 -17.03 -3.72 -12.63
CA SER A 176 -17.87 -4.87 -12.99
C SER A 176 -17.58 -6.00 -12.00
N THR A 177 -18.63 -6.66 -11.58
CA THR A 177 -18.69 -7.77 -10.62
C THR A 177 -18.24 -9.08 -11.26
N CYS A 178 -17.61 -9.98 -10.49
CA CYS A 178 -17.92 -11.42 -10.40
C CYS A 178 -16.77 -12.22 -9.77
N GLU A 179 -17.17 -13.04 -8.79
CA GLU A 179 -16.73 -14.40 -8.43
C GLU A 179 -15.31 -14.68 -7.89
N GLU A 180 -15.34 -15.13 -6.63
CA GLU A 180 -14.41 -16.10 -6.05
C GLU A 180 -14.21 -17.31 -6.98
N SER A 181 -12.97 -17.58 -7.36
CA SER A 181 -12.43 -18.95 -7.42
C SER A 181 -10.95 -18.97 -7.83
N ALA A 182 -10.26 -19.98 -7.30
CA ALA A 182 -8.97 -20.52 -7.73
C ALA A 182 -7.70 -19.68 -7.50
N PHE A 183 -7.18 -19.74 -6.27
CA PHE A 183 -5.72 -19.80 -6.08
C PHE A 183 -5.33 -21.25 -5.81
N GLN A 184 -5.28 -22.03 -6.88
CA GLN A 184 -4.85 -23.42 -6.84
C GLN A 184 -3.54 -23.55 -7.61
N HIS A 185 -2.48 -23.84 -6.84
CA HIS A 185 -1.26 -24.52 -7.24
C HIS A 185 -0.17 -23.80 -8.07
N ARG A 186 1.05 -24.01 -7.54
CA ARG A 186 2.39 -24.00 -8.16
C ARG A 186 3.00 -22.62 -8.43
N VAL A 187 3.92 -22.23 -7.56
CA VAL A 187 5.36 -22.53 -7.75
C VAL A 187 5.92 -23.03 -6.42
#